data_AF-A0A7J8E055-F1
#
_entry.id   AF-A0A7J8E055-F1
#
_cell.length_a   1.000
_cell.length_b   1.000
_cell.length_c   1.000
_cell.angle_alpha   90.00
_cell.angle_beta   90.00
_cell.angle_gamma   90.00
#
_symmetry.space_group_name_H-M   'P 1'
#
loop_
_entity.id
_entity.type
_entity.pdbx_description
1 polymer ?
#
loop_
_entity_poly.entity_id
_entity_poly.type
_entity_poly.pdbx_seq_one_letter_code
_entity_poly.pdbx_strand_id
1 'polypeptide(L)'
;MKPDRAHHCSACDTCILKMDHHCPWVNNCVGFSNYKFFLLFLLYSLLYCLFVAATVLQYFIKFWTNELPDTRAKFHVLFLFFVSTMFFVSVLSLFSYHCWLVGKNRTTIESFRAPTFSYGPDGNGFSLGYRKNWRQVFGDEKKYWLLPIFSSLGDGCSFPTRLVGMDPEQASVTAQHESARSGSNQPFPVKPLSESKNRLLEAEAEAAWAGDGSEDAGRPGL
;
A
#
# COMPACT_ATOMS: atom_id res chain seq x y z
N MET A 1 4.17 -22.10 4.61
CA MET A 1 3.42 -20.93 5.13
C MET A 1 4.09 -19.66 4.62
N LYS A 2 3.33 -18.70 4.13
CA LYS A 2 3.84 -17.46 3.52
C LYS A 2 3.88 -16.36 4.58
N PRO A 3 5.03 -15.73 4.88
CA PRO A 3 5.09 -14.58 5.78
C PRO A 3 4.23 -13.42 5.26
N ASP A 4 3.84 -12.51 6.15
CA ASP A 4 3.12 -11.30 5.76
C ASP A 4 3.89 -10.53 4.68
N ARG A 5 3.17 -9.97 3.71
CA ARG A 5 3.71 -9.14 2.61
C ARG A 5 4.71 -9.87 1.68
N ALA A 6 5.09 -11.11 1.94
CA ALA A 6 5.85 -11.90 0.97
C ALA A 6 4.96 -12.18 -0.26
N HIS A 7 5.52 -12.42 -1.44
CA HIS A 7 4.81 -12.96 -2.62
C HIS A 7 5.73 -13.87 -3.43
N HIS A 8 5.18 -14.91 -4.07
CA HIS A 8 5.94 -15.75 -4.97
C HIS A 8 6.07 -15.05 -6.33
N CYS A 9 7.30 -14.94 -6.83
CA CYS A 9 7.55 -14.42 -8.17
C CYS A 9 7.97 -15.57 -9.07
N SER A 10 7.20 -15.84 -10.13
CA SER A 10 7.50 -16.91 -11.10
C SER A 10 8.79 -16.66 -11.88
N ALA A 11 9.13 -15.39 -12.15
CA ALA A 11 10.38 -15.05 -12.85
C ALA A 11 11.63 -15.28 -11.98
N CYS A 12 11.50 -15.12 -10.66
CA CYS A 12 12.58 -15.39 -9.70
C CYS A 12 12.51 -16.83 -9.12
N ASP A 13 11.46 -17.59 -9.44
CA ASP A 13 11.09 -18.90 -8.91
C ASP A 13 11.25 -19.05 -7.39
N THR A 14 10.88 -18.00 -6.65
CA THR A 14 11.03 -17.98 -5.20
C THR A 14 10.06 -17.00 -4.53
N CYS A 15 9.83 -17.21 -3.24
CA CYS A 15 9.05 -16.29 -2.41
C CYS A 15 9.94 -15.12 -1.98
N ILE A 16 9.55 -13.92 -2.40
CA ILE A 16 10.23 -12.68 -2.09
C ILE A 16 9.57 -12.03 -0.86
N LEU A 17 10.34 -11.80 0.19
CA LEU A 17 9.89 -11.08 1.39
C LEU A 17 9.55 -9.62 1.04
N LYS A 18 8.44 -9.11 1.57
CA LYS A 18 7.90 -7.77 1.27
C LYS A 18 8.01 -7.43 -0.22
N MET A 19 7.54 -8.33 -1.08
CA MET A 19 7.68 -8.18 -2.52
C MET A 19 6.99 -6.91 -3.00
N ASP A 20 7.71 -6.10 -3.75
CA ASP A 20 7.17 -4.92 -4.41
C ASP A 20 6.79 -5.22 -5.85
N HIS A 21 7.76 -5.59 -6.68
CA HIS A 21 7.56 -6.01 -8.06
C HIS A 21 8.78 -6.76 -8.60
N HIS A 22 8.61 -7.47 -9.71
CA HIS A 22 9.75 -7.91 -10.52
C HIS A 22 10.12 -6.80 -11.49
N CYS A 23 11.37 -6.34 -11.47
CA CYS A 23 11.83 -5.23 -12.31
C CYS A 23 12.74 -5.76 -13.42
N PRO A 24 12.28 -5.75 -14.68
CA PRO A 24 13.09 -6.23 -15.81
C PRO A 24 14.38 -5.40 -16.00
N TRP A 25 14.34 -4.11 -15.67
CA TRP A 25 15.46 -3.18 -15.87
C TRP A 25 16.69 -3.49 -14.99
N VAL A 26 16.47 -4.11 -13.83
CA VAL A 26 17.55 -4.56 -12.94
C VAL A 26 17.70 -6.08 -12.95
N ASN A 27 16.93 -6.77 -13.80
CA ASN A 27 16.86 -8.22 -13.91
C ASN A 27 16.74 -8.93 -12.55
N ASN A 28 15.92 -8.37 -11.66
CA ASN A 28 15.77 -8.87 -10.30
C ASN A 28 14.43 -8.45 -9.68
N CYS A 29 14.00 -9.22 -8.69
CA CYS A 29 12.88 -8.86 -7.83
C CYS A 29 13.26 -7.71 -6.89
N VAL A 30 12.37 -6.73 -6.75
CA VAL A 30 12.44 -5.66 -5.75
C VAL A 30 11.58 -6.08 -4.56
N GLY A 31 12.18 -6.18 -3.38
CA GLY A 31 11.55 -6.60 -2.14
C GLY A 31 12.30 -6.12 -0.91
N PHE A 32 12.14 -6.79 0.23
CA PHE A 32 12.65 -6.34 1.52
C PHE A 32 14.16 -5.99 1.53
N SER A 33 14.99 -6.85 0.95
CA SER A 33 16.45 -6.74 1.01
C SER A 33 17.04 -5.63 0.13
N ASN A 34 16.32 -5.18 -0.90
CA ASN A 34 16.84 -4.25 -1.90
C ASN A 34 15.92 -3.06 -2.21
N TYR A 35 14.76 -2.91 -1.55
CA TYR A 35 13.85 -1.79 -1.82
C TYR A 35 14.52 -0.43 -1.60
N LYS A 36 15.32 -0.28 -0.53
CA LYS A 36 16.11 0.93 -0.31
C LYS A 36 17.07 1.22 -1.47
N PHE A 37 17.76 0.19 -1.98
CA PHE A 37 18.70 0.34 -3.09
C PHE A 37 17.98 0.74 -4.37
N PHE A 38 16.80 0.18 -4.63
CA PHE A 38 15.96 0.58 -5.74
C PHE A 38 15.53 2.05 -5.64
N LEU A 39 15.10 2.53 -4.47
CA LEU A 39 14.77 3.95 -4.27
C LEU A 39 15.98 4.87 -4.49
N LEU A 40 17.15 4.48 -4.01
CA LEU A 40 18.39 5.23 -4.25
C LEU A 40 18.80 5.21 -5.72
N PHE A 41 18.64 4.07 -6.40
CA PHE A 41 18.84 3.97 -7.85
C PHE A 41 17.95 4.95 -8.61
N LEU A 42 16.65 5.05 -8.28
CA LEU A 42 15.75 6.02 -8.88
C LEU A 42 16.18 7.46 -8.58
N LEU A 43 16.52 7.77 -7.33
CA LEU A 43 16.99 9.09 -6.91
C LEU A 43 18.25 9.52 -7.67
N TYR A 44 19.28 8.66 -7.71
CA TYR A 44 20.53 8.97 -8.39
C TYR A 44 20.38 9.01 -9.91
N SER A 45 19.48 8.21 -10.49
CA SER A 45 19.12 8.31 -11.90
C SER A 45 18.50 9.66 -12.24
N LEU A 46 17.62 10.20 -11.36
CA LEU A 46 17.07 11.54 -11.52
C LEU A 46 18.13 12.62 -11.45
N LEU A 47 18.98 12.58 -10.43
CA LEU A 47 20.05 13.55 -10.25
C LEU A 47 21.02 13.53 -11.44
N TYR A 48 21.37 12.36 -11.94
CA TYR A 48 22.22 12.20 -13.11
C TYR A 48 21.56 12.76 -14.38
N CYS A 49 20.31 12.39 -14.66
CA CYS A 49 19.60 12.90 -15.84
C CYS A 49 19.41 14.42 -15.78
N LEU A 50 19.11 14.97 -14.60
CA LEU A 50 19.00 16.40 -14.38
C LEU A 50 20.33 17.11 -14.61
N PHE A 51 21.43 16.58 -14.06
CA PHE A 51 22.77 17.12 -14.26
C PHE A 51 23.16 17.13 -15.74
N VAL A 52 22.93 16.03 -16.47
CA VAL A 52 23.19 15.96 -17.91
C VAL A 52 22.31 16.96 -18.66
N ALA A 53 21.00 17.00 -18.40
CA ALA A 53 20.10 17.93 -19.09
C ALA A 53 20.49 19.40 -18.86
N ALA A 54 20.81 19.78 -17.61
CA ALA A 54 21.20 21.13 -17.25
C ALA A 54 22.55 21.54 -17.84
N THR A 55 23.54 20.64 -17.84
CA THR A 55 24.86 20.92 -18.42
C THR A 55 24.82 20.97 -19.95
N VAL A 56 23.99 20.14 -20.58
CA VAL A 56 23.84 20.09 -22.05
C VAL A 56 22.96 21.23 -22.57
N LEU A 57 22.03 21.77 -21.78
CA LEU A 57 21.10 22.84 -22.19
C LEU A 57 21.83 24.07 -22.78
N GLN A 58 22.92 24.50 -22.20
CA GLN A 58 23.72 25.62 -22.71
C GLN A 58 24.34 25.33 -24.08
N TYR A 59 24.80 24.10 -24.34
CA TYR A 59 25.28 23.70 -25.66
C TYR A 59 24.14 23.50 -26.66
N PHE A 60 22.98 23.04 -26.18
CA PHE A 60 21.76 22.93 -26.97
C PHE A 60 21.28 24.31 -27.46
N ILE A 61 21.33 25.34 -26.60
CA ILE A 61 20.99 26.72 -26.97
C ILE A 61 21.98 27.26 -28.00
N LYS A 62 23.29 27.16 -27.73
CA LYS A 62 24.34 27.61 -28.66
C LYS A 62 24.26 26.94 -30.03
N PHE A 63 23.80 25.69 -30.04
CA PHE A 63 23.54 24.97 -31.27
C PHE A 63 22.39 25.60 -32.06
N TRP A 64 21.26 25.90 -31.42
CA TRP A 64 20.11 26.56 -32.07
C TRP A 64 20.37 28.01 -32.48
N THR A 65 21.30 28.71 -31.82
CA THR A 65 21.71 30.07 -32.20
C THR A 65 22.79 30.09 -33.30
N ASN A 66 23.17 28.94 -33.85
CA ASN A 66 24.21 28.77 -34.88
C ASN A 66 25.61 29.27 -34.44
N GLU A 67 25.89 29.27 -33.13
CA GLU A 67 27.20 29.66 -32.58
C GLU A 67 28.24 28.53 -32.63
N LEU A 68 27.82 27.29 -32.89
CA LEU A 68 28.68 26.11 -32.93
C LEU A 68 28.76 25.51 -34.35
N PRO A 69 29.97 25.13 -34.82
CA PRO A 69 30.16 24.52 -36.13
C PRO A 69 29.51 23.14 -36.20
N ASP A 70 28.91 22.83 -37.37
CA ASP A 70 28.22 21.56 -37.59
C ASP A 70 29.22 20.41 -37.66
N THR A 71 29.28 19.61 -36.59
CA THR A 71 30.23 18.50 -36.41
C THR A 71 29.51 17.33 -35.74
N ARG A 72 30.16 16.16 -35.67
CA ARG A 72 29.63 14.97 -34.96
C ARG A 72 29.16 15.26 -33.53
N ALA A 73 29.70 16.30 -32.87
CA ALA A 73 29.27 16.74 -31.55
C ALA A 73 27.79 17.15 -31.50
N LYS A 74 27.22 17.67 -32.59
CA LYS A 74 25.81 18.07 -32.70
C LYS A 74 24.85 16.92 -32.43
N PHE A 75 25.07 15.79 -33.10
CA PHE A 75 24.22 14.61 -32.93
C PHE A 75 24.26 14.12 -31.49
N HIS A 76 25.44 14.06 -30.88
CA HIS A 76 25.59 13.63 -29.49
C HIS A 76 24.94 14.59 -28.49
N VAL A 77 25.09 15.91 -28.67
CA VAL A 77 24.47 16.93 -27.78
C VAL A 77 22.95 16.85 -27.83
N LEU A 78 22.36 16.80 -29.04
CA LEU A 78 20.91 16.67 -29.20
C LEU A 78 20.41 15.34 -28.62
N PHE A 79 21.05 14.23 -28.97
CA PHE A 79 20.68 12.91 -28.48
C PHE A 79 20.74 12.83 -26.95
N LEU A 80 21.83 13.30 -26.34
CA LEU A 80 21.99 13.30 -24.88
C LEU A 80 20.89 14.13 -24.21
N PHE A 81 20.58 15.32 -24.71
CA PHE A 81 19.55 16.18 -24.13
C PHE A 81 18.16 15.53 -24.16
N PHE A 82 17.76 14.98 -25.31
CA PHE A 82 16.45 14.34 -25.44
C PHE A 82 16.35 13.06 -24.59
N VAL A 83 17.38 12.21 -24.63
CA VAL A 83 17.43 10.98 -23.83
C VAL A 83 17.41 11.30 -22.33
N SER A 84 18.25 12.22 -21.86
CA SER A 84 18.29 12.59 -20.43
C SER A 84 16.96 13.18 -19.97
N THR A 85 16.32 14.03 -20.79
CA THR A 85 15.04 14.64 -20.44
C THR A 85 13.90 13.62 -20.41
N MET A 86 13.86 12.71 -21.39
CA MET A 86 12.87 11.61 -21.44
C MET A 86 12.98 10.72 -20.20
N PHE A 87 14.19 10.24 -19.90
CA PHE A 87 14.42 9.41 -18.71
C PHE A 87 14.12 10.17 -17.42
N PHE A 88 14.49 11.46 -17.33
CA PHE A 88 14.17 12.28 -16.15
C PHE A 88 12.66 12.30 -15.88
N VAL A 89 11.84 12.61 -16.88
CA VAL A 89 10.38 12.68 -16.72
C VAL A 89 9.79 11.32 -16.34
N SER A 90 10.21 10.25 -17.02
CA SER A 90 9.73 8.89 -16.73
C SER A 90 10.14 8.39 -15.34
N VAL A 91 11.37 8.63 -14.92
CA VAL A 91 11.85 8.21 -13.59
C VAL A 91 11.24 9.09 -12.50
N LEU A 92 10.93 10.36 -12.78
CA LEU A 92 10.36 11.28 -11.78
C LEU A 92 8.97 10.84 -11.35
N SER A 93 8.14 10.39 -12.30
CA SER A 93 6.81 9.87 -11.99
C SER A 93 6.90 8.61 -11.13
N LEU A 94 7.78 7.67 -11.49
CA LEU A 94 8.00 6.43 -10.74
C LEU A 94 8.55 6.71 -9.33
N PHE A 95 9.56 7.58 -9.20
CA PHE A 95 10.13 7.96 -7.92
C PHE A 95 9.10 8.65 -7.01
N SER A 96 8.26 9.53 -7.58
CA SER A 96 7.19 10.21 -6.82
C SER A 96 6.15 9.21 -6.31
N TYR A 97 5.76 8.25 -7.14
CA TYR A 97 4.86 7.17 -6.76
C TYR A 97 5.45 6.31 -5.62
N HIS A 98 6.72 5.92 -5.72
CA HIS A 98 7.37 5.16 -4.66
C HIS A 98 7.58 5.97 -3.37
N CYS A 99 7.84 7.29 -3.45
CA CYS A 99 7.85 8.16 -2.27
C CYS A 99 6.50 8.13 -1.53
N TRP A 100 5.38 8.15 -2.27
CA TRP A 100 4.05 8.01 -1.69
C TRP A 100 3.84 6.63 -1.05
N LEU A 101 4.27 5.55 -1.72
CA LEU A 101 4.21 4.19 -1.19
C LEU A 101 4.99 4.03 0.13
N VAL A 102 6.23 4.55 0.18
CA VAL A 102 7.03 4.58 1.43
C VAL A 102 6.30 5.36 2.50
N GLY A 103 5.75 6.53 2.18
CA GLY A 103 4.99 7.35 3.13
C GLY A 103 3.76 6.64 3.72
N LYS A 104 3.15 5.71 2.97
CA LYS A 104 2.00 4.90 3.41
C LYS A 104 2.38 3.50 3.93
N ASN A 105 3.65 3.13 3.88
CA ASN A 105 4.17 1.78 4.14
C ASN A 105 3.44 0.69 3.33
N ARG A 106 3.21 0.96 2.05
CA ARG A 106 2.62 0.00 1.10
C ARG A 106 3.66 -0.46 0.10
N THR A 107 3.57 -1.71 -0.34
CA THR A 107 4.23 -2.15 -1.57
C THR A 107 3.35 -1.81 -2.79
N THR A 108 3.90 -1.88 -3.98
CA THR A 108 3.14 -1.73 -5.23
C THR A 108 1.97 -2.71 -5.27
N ILE A 109 2.17 -3.99 -4.92
CA ILE A 109 1.11 -5.01 -4.85
C ILE A 109 0.00 -4.58 -3.88
N GLU A 110 0.35 -4.14 -2.67
CA GLU A 110 -0.61 -3.73 -1.64
C GLU A 110 -1.39 -2.47 -2.03
N SER A 111 -0.83 -1.64 -2.92
CA SER A 111 -1.53 -0.45 -3.44
C SER A 111 -2.65 -0.80 -4.41
N PHE A 112 -2.53 -1.92 -5.15
CA PHE A 112 -3.58 -2.44 -6.03
C PHE A 112 -4.55 -3.36 -5.30
N ARG A 113 -4.06 -4.12 -4.31
CA ARG A 113 -4.87 -5.04 -3.52
C ARG A 113 -4.50 -4.91 -2.04
N ALA A 114 -5.36 -4.24 -1.29
CA ALA A 114 -5.19 -4.08 0.15
C ALA A 114 -5.06 -5.44 0.85
N PRO A 115 -4.12 -5.60 1.80
CA PRO A 115 -4.02 -6.81 2.60
C PRO A 115 -5.25 -6.98 3.50
N THR A 116 -5.69 -8.23 3.65
CA THR A 116 -6.80 -8.61 4.54
C THR A 116 -6.23 -9.04 5.89
N PHE A 117 -6.64 -8.35 6.95
CA PHE A 117 -6.32 -8.70 8.33
C PHE A 117 -7.50 -9.44 8.96
N SER A 118 -7.37 -9.85 10.24
CA SER A 118 -8.44 -10.49 11.00
C SER A 118 -9.73 -9.66 11.08
N TYR A 119 -9.61 -8.33 10.98
CA TYR A 119 -10.70 -7.36 11.03
C TYR A 119 -11.17 -6.89 9.63
N GLY A 120 -10.65 -7.50 8.55
CA GLY A 120 -11.00 -7.17 7.17
C GLY A 120 -9.89 -6.46 6.39
N PRO A 121 -10.16 -6.02 5.15
CA PRO A 121 -9.19 -5.34 4.29
C PRO A 121 -8.81 -3.95 4.82
N ASP A 122 -7.51 -3.68 4.97
CA ASP A 122 -7.01 -2.38 5.42
C ASP A 122 -5.72 -2.00 4.68
N GLY A 123 -5.82 -1.06 3.73
CA GLY A 123 -4.64 -0.56 3.00
C GLY A 123 -3.63 0.15 3.91
N ASN A 124 -4.02 0.60 5.11
CA ASN A 124 -3.14 1.24 6.08
C ASN A 124 -2.72 0.31 7.22
N GLY A 125 -2.99 -0.99 7.13
CA GLY A 125 -2.74 -1.93 8.23
C GLY A 125 -1.27 -2.01 8.68
N PHE A 126 -0.31 -1.70 7.81
CA PHE A 126 1.12 -1.61 8.15
C PHE A 126 1.63 -0.17 8.36
N SER A 127 0.77 0.84 8.28
CA SER A 127 1.20 2.23 8.44
C SER A 127 1.41 2.57 9.92
N LEU A 128 2.58 3.13 10.24
CA LEU A 128 2.99 3.56 11.58
C LEU A 128 3.08 5.10 11.70
N GLY A 129 2.59 5.82 10.68
CA GLY A 129 2.79 7.26 10.50
C GLY A 129 4.00 7.59 9.64
N TYR A 130 3.92 8.70 8.90
CA TYR A 130 4.84 9.04 7.79
C TYR A 130 6.32 8.87 8.15
N ARG A 131 6.79 9.51 9.23
CA ARG A 131 8.21 9.44 9.62
C ARG A 131 8.67 8.02 10.01
N LYS A 132 7.83 7.25 10.70
CA LYS A 132 8.16 5.86 11.07
C LYS A 132 8.18 4.97 9.83
N ASN A 133 7.28 5.19 8.87
CA ASN A 133 7.25 4.45 7.61
C ASN A 133 8.53 4.63 6.79
N TRP A 134 9.04 5.86 6.69
CA TRP A 134 10.34 6.11 6.05
C TRP A 134 11.50 5.43 6.78
N ARG A 135 11.51 5.46 8.12
CA ARG A 135 12.53 4.74 8.93
C ARG A 135 12.50 3.24 8.71
N GLN A 136 11.35 2.62 8.43
CA GLN A 136 11.30 1.18 8.11
C GLN A 136 12.17 0.81 6.89
N VAL A 137 12.37 1.74 5.95
CA VAL A 137 13.16 1.52 4.73
C VAL A 137 14.58 2.07 4.84
N PHE A 138 14.75 3.26 5.41
CA PHE A 138 16.05 3.93 5.46
C PHE A 138 16.82 3.75 6.77
N GLY A 139 16.18 3.21 7.80
CA GLY A 139 16.75 3.03 9.12
C GLY A 139 16.80 4.31 9.95
N ASP A 140 17.36 4.18 11.14
CA ASP A 140 17.41 5.26 12.13
C ASP A 140 18.63 6.17 11.96
N GLU A 141 19.74 5.61 11.47
CA GLU A 141 20.99 6.32 11.26
C GLU A 141 20.97 7.09 9.94
N LYS A 142 20.71 8.40 10.02
CA LYS A 142 20.63 9.31 8.85
C LYS A 142 21.86 9.29 7.94
N LYS A 143 23.05 9.03 8.47
CA LYS A 143 24.30 8.94 7.67
C LYS A 143 24.22 7.89 6.57
N TYR A 144 23.41 6.84 6.74
CA TYR A 144 23.25 5.78 5.74
C TYR A 144 22.11 6.05 4.77
N TRP A 145 21.30 7.10 4.95
CA TRP A 145 20.07 7.28 4.16
C TRP A 145 20.34 7.41 2.67
N LEU A 146 21.40 8.12 2.30
CA LEU A 146 21.79 8.31 0.91
C LEU A 146 22.79 7.24 0.43
N LEU A 147 23.29 6.37 1.31
CA LEU A 147 24.28 5.36 0.95
C LEU A 147 23.58 4.04 0.60
N PRO A 148 24.03 3.33 -0.46
CA PRO A 148 23.53 2.01 -0.84
C PRO A 148 24.07 0.91 0.10
N ILE A 149 23.89 1.10 1.40
CA ILE A 149 24.23 0.16 2.48
C ILE A 149 22.91 -0.28 3.11
N PHE A 150 22.74 -1.58 3.38
CA PHE A 150 21.50 -2.08 3.97
C PHE A 150 21.28 -1.44 5.35
N SER A 151 20.12 -0.81 5.54
CA SER A 151 19.72 -0.20 6.81
C SER A 151 18.20 -0.26 7.05
N SER A 152 17.47 -1.07 6.28
CA SER A 152 16.04 -1.32 6.50
C SER A 152 15.84 -1.97 7.87
N LEU A 153 14.73 -1.66 8.54
CA LEU A 153 14.38 -2.23 9.83
C LEU A 153 13.57 -3.54 9.66
N GLY A 154 13.63 -4.40 10.67
CA GLY A 154 12.91 -5.68 10.70
C GLY A 154 13.69 -6.83 10.06
N ASP A 155 13.05 -7.99 10.00
CA ASP A 155 13.60 -9.24 9.44
C ASP A 155 13.03 -9.57 8.05
N GLY A 156 12.00 -8.85 7.62
CA GLY A 156 11.27 -9.09 6.38
C GLY A 156 10.20 -10.19 6.47
N CYS A 157 10.14 -10.91 7.59
CA CYS A 157 9.17 -11.98 7.85
C CYS A 157 7.99 -11.50 8.68
N SER A 158 8.22 -10.53 9.56
CA SER A 158 7.21 -9.91 10.42
C SER A 158 7.25 -8.39 10.31
N PHE A 159 6.09 -7.75 10.40
CA PHE A 159 5.96 -6.30 10.28
C PHE A 159 5.04 -5.75 11.37
N PRO A 160 5.40 -4.61 12.00
CA PRO A 160 4.51 -3.95 12.93
C PRO A 160 3.22 -3.50 12.21
N THR A 161 2.08 -3.74 12.85
CA THR A 161 0.76 -3.35 12.36
C THR A 161 0.20 -2.18 13.14
N ARG A 162 -0.73 -1.44 12.52
CA ARG A 162 -1.36 -0.24 13.10
C ARG A 162 -2.15 -0.53 14.38
N LEU A 163 -2.92 -1.62 14.39
CA LEU A 163 -3.83 -1.92 15.50
C LEU A 163 -3.15 -2.55 16.71
N VAL A 164 -1.99 -3.21 16.55
CA VAL A 164 -1.22 -3.72 17.71
C VAL A 164 -0.53 -2.57 18.47
N GLY A 165 -0.44 -1.37 17.88
CA GLY A 165 0.04 -0.16 18.54
C GLY A 165 -1.05 0.76 19.11
N MET A 166 -2.33 0.37 19.03
CA MET A 166 -3.42 1.10 19.68
C MET A 166 -3.74 0.38 20.99
N ASP A 167 -3.34 0.96 22.11
CA ASP A 167 -3.94 0.61 23.39
C ASP A 167 -5.47 0.73 23.23
N PRO A 168 -6.30 -0.15 23.81
CA PRO A 168 -7.76 -0.14 23.66
C PRO A 168 -8.38 1.24 23.97
N GLU A 169 -7.71 2.04 24.79
CA GLU A 169 -8.08 3.39 25.19
C GLU A 169 -7.95 4.44 24.06
N GLN A 170 -7.11 4.22 23.05
CA GLN A 170 -6.85 5.21 21.99
C GLN A 170 -7.75 5.03 20.75
N ALA A 171 -8.33 3.84 20.60
CA ALA A 171 -9.34 3.54 19.59
C ALA A 171 -10.67 4.27 19.85
N SER A 172 -11.05 4.42 21.12
CA SER A 172 -12.28 5.14 21.51
C SER A 172 -12.17 6.64 21.23
N VAL A 173 -11.02 7.26 21.46
CA VAL A 173 -10.78 8.69 21.26
C VAL A 173 -10.78 9.06 19.77
N THR A 174 -10.22 8.20 18.91
CA THR A 174 -10.18 8.45 17.46
C THR A 174 -11.58 8.33 16.85
N ALA A 175 -12.38 7.33 17.28
CA ALA A 175 -13.78 7.18 16.86
C ALA A 175 -14.66 8.35 17.31
N GLN A 176 -14.44 8.89 18.52
CA GLN A 176 -15.12 10.09 18.99
C GLN A 176 -14.75 11.34 18.18
N HIS A 177 -13.48 11.49 17.79
CA HIS A 177 -13.00 12.65 17.05
C HIS A 177 -13.46 12.64 15.56
N GLU A 178 -13.62 11.46 14.96
CA GLU A 178 -14.26 11.32 13.64
C GLU A 178 -15.78 11.59 13.71
N SER A 179 -16.45 11.15 14.77
CA SER A 179 -17.86 11.46 15.00
C SER A 179 -18.10 12.96 15.26
N ALA A 180 -17.13 13.68 15.82
CA ALA A 180 -17.24 15.11 16.10
C ALA A 180 -16.99 16.00 14.87
N ARG A 181 -16.23 15.52 13.86
CA ARG A 181 -15.99 16.26 12.60
C ARG A 181 -17.11 16.13 11.58
N SER A 182 -18.01 15.17 11.73
CA SER A 182 -19.15 14.95 10.83
C SER A 182 -20.46 15.53 11.39
N GLY A 183 -20.39 16.71 12.03
CA GLY A 183 -21.54 17.36 12.66
C GLY A 183 -22.13 18.52 11.86
N SER A 184 -22.87 18.24 10.78
CA SER A 184 -23.94 19.15 10.31
C SER A 184 -24.99 18.40 9.48
N ASN A 185 -25.86 17.65 10.17
CA ASN A 185 -27.30 17.45 9.91
C ASN A 185 -27.75 16.12 10.55
N GLN A 186 -28.43 16.22 11.68
CA GLN A 186 -29.19 15.12 12.28
C GLN A 186 -30.53 14.95 11.55
N PRO A 187 -31.00 13.70 11.40
CA PRO A 187 -32.24 13.36 12.09
C PRO A 187 -32.15 12.06 12.89
N PHE A 188 -32.70 12.14 14.11
CA PHE A 188 -33.16 11.15 15.10
C PHE A 188 -32.59 9.70 15.12
N PRO A 189 -32.25 9.17 16.33
CA PRO A 189 -31.82 7.78 16.46
C PRO A 189 -33.01 6.81 16.43
N VAL A 190 -33.03 5.93 15.43
CA VAL A 190 -33.83 4.69 15.49
C VAL A 190 -33.05 3.69 16.33
N LYS A 191 -33.55 3.37 17.52
CA LYS A 191 -33.02 2.27 18.35
C LYS A 191 -33.15 0.94 17.59
N PRO A 192 -32.13 0.07 17.55
CA PRO A 192 -32.31 -1.30 17.09
C PRO A 192 -33.17 -2.05 18.11
N LEU A 193 -34.25 -2.68 17.63
CA LEU A 193 -35.04 -3.62 18.42
C LEU A 193 -34.17 -4.84 18.73
N SER A 194 -33.90 -5.07 20.01
CA SER A 194 -33.23 -6.26 20.51
C SER A 194 -34.05 -7.51 20.18
N GLU A 195 -33.39 -8.55 19.66
CA GLU A 195 -33.92 -9.87 19.27
C GLU A 195 -34.60 -10.68 20.40
N SER A 196 -34.84 -10.10 21.58
CA SER A 196 -35.45 -10.82 22.72
C SER A 196 -36.98 -10.96 22.64
N LYS A 197 -37.65 -10.39 21.62
CA LYS A 197 -39.12 -10.40 21.54
C LYS A 197 -39.73 -11.38 20.54
N ASN A 198 -38.92 -12.06 19.72
CA ASN A 198 -39.45 -13.01 18.73
C ASN A 198 -39.72 -14.41 19.32
N ARG A 199 -39.11 -14.79 20.45
CA ARG A 199 -39.36 -16.10 21.09
C ARG A 199 -40.66 -16.19 21.91
N LEU A 200 -41.30 -15.07 22.20
CA LEU A 200 -42.58 -15.06 22.95
C LEU A 200 -43.80 -15.17 22.01
N LEU A 201 -43.68 -14.74 20.76
CA LEU A 201 -44.78 -14.82 19.78
C LEU A 201 -44.84 -16.18 19.06
N GLU A 202 -43.71 -16.89 18.94
CA GLU A 202 -43.69 -18.25 18.39
C GLU A 202 -44.28 -19.28 19.39
N ALA A 203 -44.07 -19.10 20.69
CA ALA A 203 -44.60 -19.98 21.74
C ALA A 203 -46.13 -19.85 21.93
N GLU A 204 -46.70 -18.64 21.73
CA GLU A 204 -48.15 -18.44 21.76
C GLU A 204 -48.84 -18.90 20.47
N ALA A 205 -48.13 -18.90 19.34
CA ALA A 205 -48.65 -19.41 18.07
C ALA A 205 -48.71 -20.95 18.04
N GLU A 206 -47.71 -21.67 18.58
CA GLU A 206 -47.76 -23.15 18.64
C GLU A 206 -48.81 -23.68 19.62
N ALA A 207 -49.12 -22.94 20.70
CA ALA A 207 -50.14 -23.33 21.67
C ALA A 207 -51.59 -23.20 21.14
N ALA A 208 -51.82 -22.38 20.11
CA ALA A 208 -53.15 -22.12 19.55
C ALA A 208 -53.61 -23.13 18.48
N TRP A 209 -52.73 -24.03 18.01
CA TRP A 209 -53.06 -25.05 17.01
C TRP A 209 -53.17 -26.48 17.57
N ALA A 210 -53.02 -26.67 18.89
CA ALA A 210 -53.02 -27.99 19.54
C ALA A 210 -54.32 -28.31 20.30
N GLY A 211 -55.46 -27.81 19.84
CA GLY A 211 -56.74 -27.94 20.55
C GLY A 211 -57.97 -28.03 19.66
N ASP A 212 -58.02 -29.00 18.75
CA ASP A 212 -59.29 -29.56 18.29
C ASP A 212 -59.09 -30.99 17.74
N GLY A 213 -59.88 -31.95 18.21
CA GLY A 213 -59.85 -33.34 17.75
C GLY A 213 -59.90 -34.39 18.86
N SER A 214 -61.00 -34.46 19.61
CA SER A 214 -61.35 -35.59 20.47
C SER A 214 -62.25 -36.59 19.74
N GLU A 215 -61.89 -37.88 19.86
CA GLU A 215 -62.72 -39.11 19.74
C GLU A 215 -63.12 -39.52 18.29
N ASP A 216 -63.06 -40.77 17.83
CA ASP A 216 -63.28 -42.06 18.48
C ASP A 216 -62.79 -43.26 17.61
N ALA A 217 -62.55 -44.39 18.28
CA ALA A 217 -62.65 -45.80 17.85
C ALA A 217 -61.89 -46.38 16.63
N GLY A 218 -60.90 -47.25 16.94
CA GLY A 218 -61.14 -48.70 16.86
C GLY A 218 -60.68 -49.52 15.63
N ARG A 219 -59.60 -50.31 15.89
CA ARG A 219 -59.26 -51.67 15.42
C ARG A 219 -58.21 -51.91 14.30
N PRO A 220 -57.40 -53.00 14.43
CA PRO A 220 -56.25 -53.29 13.58
C PRO A 220 -56.51 -54.41 12.56
N GLY A 221 -55.68 -54.50 11.52
CA GLY A 221 -55.57 -55.73 10.75
C GLY A 221 -54.85 -55.61 9.40
N LEU A 222 -53.69 -56.29 9.35
CA LEU A 222 -52.95 -56.83 8.19
C LEU A 222 -52.16 -55.86 7.30
#